data_AF-A0A183EIB0-F1
#
_entry.id   AF-A0A183EIB0-F1
#
_cell.length_a   1.000
_cell.length_b   1.000
_cell.length_c   1.000
_cell.angle_alpha   90.00
_cell.angle_beta   90.00
_cell.angle_gamma   90.00
#
_symmetry.space_group_name_H-M   'P 1'
#
loop_
_entity.id
_entity.type
_entity.pdbx_description
1 polymer ?
#
loop_
_entity_poly.entity_id
_entity_poly.type
_entity_poly.pdbx_seq_one_letter_code
_entity_poly.pdbx_strand_id
1 'polypeptide(L)'
;MERLNDNKAGMAGIDKEHIQRIIDENTSPEFVAHAQKRQERVDAKIERFKKILQNLSSEKIAETEAEMDIVGDELEKERDLSRYAVHVDMDAFFAAVEMRDDPSLRDIPMAVGSDSMLSTSNYVARRYGVRAAMPGFIAKKLCPALKIVIPSFGKYRKASLEVRKIFREYDPYFSMGSLDEAYMDLTDCLQKRLQDGKMEY
;
A
#
# COMPACT_ATOMS: atom_id res chain seq x y z
N MET A 1 16.91 9.44 10.67
CA MET A 1 16.70 8.89 9.32
C MET A 1 15.54 7.90 9.42
N GLU A 2 14.55 8.00 8.54
CA GLU A 2 13.36 7.13 8.56
C GLU A 2 13.83 5.68 8.33
N ARG A 3 13.57 4.78 9.30
CA ARG A 3 13.99 3.38 9.20
C ARG A 3 13.22 2.69 8.06
N LEU A 4 13.86 1.73 7.41
CA LEU A 4 13.22 0.89 6.40
C LEU A 4 11.88 0.33 6.90
N ASN A 5 10.80 0.80 6.30
CA ASN A 5 9.45 0.29 6.52
C ASN A 5 9.27 -1.08 5.81
N ASP A 6 9.13 -2.16 6.56
CA ASP A 6 8.90 -3.51 6.05
C ASP A 6 7.42 -3.94 6.11
N ASN A 7 6.49 -3.02 6.40
CA ASN A 7 5.05 -3.30 6.49
C ASN A 7 4.41 -3.66 5.13
N LYS A 8 5.22 -3.88 4.08
CA LYS A 8 4.73 -4.27 2.76
C LYS A 8 4.72 -5.80 2.62
N ALA A 9 3.66 -6.34 2.03
CA ALA A 9 3.54 -7.77 1.79
C ALA A 9 4.79 -8.35 1.09
N GLY A 10 5.28 -9.49 1.58
CA GLY A 10 6.45 -10.16 1.03
C GLY A 10 7.81 -9.59 1.48
N MET A 11 7.84 -8.73 2.51
CA MET A 11 9.08 -8.18 3.09
C MET A 11 9.36 -8.69 4.52
N ALA A 12 8.63 -9.70 4.98
CA ALA A 12 8.85 -10.29 6.30
C ALA A 12 10.21 -11.01 6.39
N GLY A 13 10.93 -10.82 7.50
CA GLY A 13 12.18 -11.54 7.80
C GLY A 13 13.44 -11.00 7.10
N ILE A 14 13.39 -9.82 6.48
CA ILE A 14 14.57 -9.21 5.84
C ILE A 14 15.53 -8.57 6.87
N ASP A 15 16.83 -8.55 6.54
CA ASP A 15 17.85 -7.86 7.33
C ASP A 15 17.75 -6.34 7.14
N LYS A 16 16.97 -5.70 8.00
CA LYS A 16 16.71 -4.26 7.95
C LYS A 16 17.97 -3.43 8.14
N GLU A 17 18.90 -3.89 8.97
CA GLU A 17 20.13 -3.14 9.27
C GLU A 17 21.06 -3.12 8.06
N HIS A 18 21.24 -4.26 7.42
CA HIS A 18 22.02 -4.36 6.18
C HIS A 18 21.40 -3.49 5.07
N ILE A 19 20.08 -3.60 4.87
CA ILE A 19 19.38 -2.82 3.85
C ILE A 19 19.48 -1.32 4.12
N GLN A 20 19.25 -0.90 5.37
CA GLN A 20 19.34 0.50 5.75
C GLN A 20 20.75 1.05 5.52
N ARG A 21 21.79 0.29 5.86
CA ARG A 21 23.18 0.68 5.62
C ARG A 21 23.46 0.96 4.15
N ILE A 22 23.01 0.07 3.25
CA ILE A 22 23.17 0.27 1.80
C ILE A 22 22.40 1.51 1.32
N ILE A 23 21.18 1.74 1.83
CA ILE A 23 20.41 2.93 1.49
C ILE A 23 21.17 4.19 1.92
N ASP A 24 21.67 4.22 3.16
CA ASP A 24 22.35 5.39 3.73
C ASP A 24 23.65 5.70 2.97
N GLU A 25 24.46 4.69 2.66
CA GLU A 25 25.71 4.83 1.89
C GLU A 25 25.50 5.34 0.46
N ASN A 26 24.29 5.16 -0.10
CA ASN A 26 23.96 5.51 -1.48
C ASN A 26 22.94 6.66 -1.57
N THR A 27 22.64 7.35 -0.47
CA THR A 27 21.73 8.51 -0.45
C THR A 27 22.54 9.81 -0.44
N SER A 28 22.17 10.77 -1.30
CA SER A 28 22.92 12.02 -1.42
C SER A 28 22.75 12.93 -0.18
N PRO A 29 23.76 13.72 0.19
CA PRO A 29 23.67 14.67 1.30
C PRO A 29 22.51 15.66 1.17
N GLU A 30 22.19 16.11 -0.04
CA GLU A 30 21.08 17.03 -0.31
C GLU A 30 19.73 16.38 -0.03
N PHE A 31 19.57 15.12 -0.44
CA PHE A 31 18.36 14.36 -0.13
C PHE A 31 18.22 14.11 1.38
N VAL A 32 19.32 13.77 2.05
CA VAL A 32 19.36 13.60 3.52
C VAL A 32 18.96 14.91 4.21
N ALA A 33 19.55 16.04 3.83
CA ALA A 33 19.23 17.35 4.39
C ALA A 33 17.76 17.73 4.17
N HIS A 34 17.22 17.45 2.98
CA HIS A 34 15.81 17.68 2.68
C HIS A 34 14.89 16.79 3.53
N ALA A 35 15.21 15.50 3.69
CA ALA A 35 14.48 14.58 4.54
C ALA A 35 14.53 15.01 6.02
N GLN A 36 15.69 15.45 6.51
CA GLN A 36 15.86 15.97 7.86
C GLN A 36 15.00 17.21 8.10
N LYS A 37 14.98 18.17 7.17
CA LYS A 37 14.11 19.36 7.28
C LYS A 37 12.63 19.00 7.31
N ARG A 38 12.20 17.95 6.61
CA ARG A 38 10.82 17.44 6.70
C ARG A 38 10.56 16.81 8.07
N GLN A 39 11.51 16.04 8.59
CA GLN A 39 11.40 15.45 9.93
C GLN A 39 11.30 16.54 11.01
N GLU A 40 12.13 17.58 10.96
CA GLU A 40 12.09 18.72 11.88
C GLU A 40 10.72 19.41 11.90
N ARG A 41 10.05 19.52 10.74
CA ARG A 41 8.68 20.07 10.67
C ARG A 41 7.66 19.17 11.35
N VAL A 42 7.80 17.86 11.20
CA VAL A 42 6.94 16.87 11.89
C VAL A 42 7.18 16.94 13.39
N ASP A 43 8.44 16.97 13.81
CA ASP A 43 8.83 17.04 15.22
C ASP A 43 8.33 18.34 15.87
N ALA A 44 8.46 19.47 15.18
CA ALA A 44 7.92 20.75 15.66
C ALA A 44 6.39 20.70 15.83
N LYS A 45 5.67 19.99 14.94
CA LYS A 45 4.22 19.79 15.04
C LYS A 45 3.87 18.89 16.22
N ILE A 46 4.64 17.82 16.45
CA ILE A 46 4.49 16.93 17.61
C ILE A 46 4.71 17.71 18.91
N GLU A 47 5.79 18.48 19.01
CA GLU A 47 6.08 19.29 20.20
C GLU A 47 5.01 20.35 20.45
N ARG A 48 4.47 20.97 19.38
CA ARG A 48 3.31 21.85 19.51
C ARG A 48 2.11 21.12 20.11
N PHE A 49 1.77 19.93 19.62
CA PHE A 49 0.65 19.17 20.15
C PHE A 49 0.87 18.70 21.59
N LYS A 50 2.08 18.26 21.94
CA LYS A 50 2.42 17.91 23.33
C LYS A 50 2.23 19.09 24.28
N LYS A 51 2.63 20.30 23.88
CA LYS A 51 2.40 21.52 24.69
C LYS A 51 0.92 21.84 24.86
N ILE A 52 0.11 21.65 23.82
CA ILE A 52 -1.34 21.81 23.93
C ILE A 52 -1.87 20.80 24.95
N LEU A 53 -1.53 19.51 24.81
CA LEU A 53 -1.97 18.45 25.72
C LEU A 53 -1.57 18.71 27.18
N GLN A 54 -0.35 19.19 27.43
CA GLN A 54 0.13 19.50 28.78
C GLN A 54 -0.63 20.64 29.48
N ASN A 55 -1.26 21.53 28.70
CA ASN A 55 -2.00 22.67 29.23
C ASN A 55 -3.51 22.41 29.38
N LEU A 56 -3.99 21.22 28.99
CA LEU A 56 -5.39 20.84 29.18
C LEU A 56 -5.63 20.46 30.64
N SER A 57 -6.70 21.00 31.23
CA SER A 57 -7.13 20.58 32.58
C SER A 57 -7.80 19.21 32.51
N SER A 58 -7.70 18.44 33.60
CA SER A 58 -8.41 17.16 33.71
C SER A 58 -9.92 17.32 33.56
N GLU A 59 -10.48 18.45 33.99
CA GLU A 59 -11.89 18.79 33.79
C GLU A 59 -12.24 18.96 32.31
N LYS A 60 -11.42 19.70 31.54
CA LYS A 60 -11.66 19.89 30.11
C LYS A 60 -11.49 18.60 29.33
N ILE A 61 -10.53 17.76 29.73
CA ILE A 61 -10.34 16.42 29.15
C ILE A 61 -11.61 15.59 29.39
N ALA A 62 -12.07 15.48 30.64
CA ALA A 62 -13.26 14.69 30.97
C ALA A 62 -14.52 15.20 30.28
N GLU A 63 -14.71 16.52 30.16
CA GLU A 63 -15.82 17.12 29.40
C GLU A 63 -15.74 16.73 27.92
N THR A 64 -14.56 16.82 27.31
CA THR A 64 -14.37 16.49 25.89
C THR A 64 -14.53 14.99 25.63
N GLU A 65 -14.05 14.14 26.55
CA GLU A 65 -14.25 12.68 26.47
C GLU A 65 -15.74 12.34 26.52
N ALA A 66 -16.51 12.95 27.44
CA ALA A 66 -17.95 12.76 27.51
C ALA A 66 -18.68 13.22 26.22
N GLU A 67 -18.25 14.33 25.61
CA GLU A 67 -18.76 14.76 24.30
C GLU A 67 -18.43 13.74 23.20
N MET A 68 -17.22 13.19 23.18
CA MET A 68 -16.81 12.19 22.19
C MET A 68 -17.51 10.84 22.40
N ASP A 69 -17.81 10.46 23.64
CA ASP A 69 -18.59 9.26 23.94
C ASP A 69 -20.00 9.37 23.39
N ILE A 70 -20.64 10.55 23.48
CA ILE A 70 -21.95 10.79 22.86
C ILE A 70 -21.88 10.58 21.34
N VAL A 71 -20.86 11.13 20.67
CA VAL A 71 -20.66 10.94 19.23
C VAL A 71 -20.39 9.46 18.92
N GLY A 72 -19.60 8.77 19.75
CA GLY A 72 -19.33 7.35 19.62
C GLY A 72 -20.60 6.50 19.72
N ASP A 73 -21.44 6.79 20.70
CA ASP A 73 -22.74 6.13 20.90
C ASP A 73 -23.71 6.40 19.73
N GLU A 74 -23.69 7.59 19.15
CA GLU A 74 -24.47 7.91 17.94
C GLU A 74 -23.98 7.10 16.73
N LEU A 75 -22.67 7.05 16.49
CA LEU A 75 -22.09 6.26 15.40
C LEU A 75 -22.32 4.75 15.57
N GLU A 76 -22.27 4.25 16.80
CA GLU A 76 -22.51 2.83 17.08
C GLU A 76 -23.96 2.44 16.81
N LYS A 77 -24.94 3.31 17.11
CA LYS A 77 -26.36 3.09 16.78
C LYS A 77 -26.60 2.99 15.28
N GLU A 78 -25.78 3.68 14.47
CA GLU A 78 -25.86 3.67 13.01
C GLU A 78 -24.98 2.58 12.34
N ARG A 79 -24.28 1.76 13.13
CA ARG A 79 -23.41 0.71 12.59
C ARG A 79 -24.23 -0.32 11.81
N ASP A 80 -24.01 -0.36 10.49
CA ASP A 80 -24.59 -1.35 9.60
C ASP A 80 -23.62 -2.52 9.34
N LEU A 81 -23.99 -3.71 9.80
CA LEU A 81 -23.26 -4.97 9.57
C LEU A 81 -23.94 -5.89 8.55
N SER A 82 -24.97 -5.40 7.86
CA SER A 82 -25.72 -6.17 6.85
C SER A 82 -25.02 -6.23 5.49
N ARG A 83 -23.99 -5.41 5.27
CA ARG A 83 -23.28 -5.27 4.00
C ARG A 83 -22.04 -6.14 3.92
N TYR A 84 -21.79 -6.71 2.74
CA TYR A 84 -20.60 -7.48 2.41
C TYR A 84 -19.66 -6.66 1.54
N ALA A 85 -18.91 -5.76 2.16
CA ALA A 85 -17.90 -4.96 1.48
C ALA A 85 -16.63 -5.77 1.21
N VAL A 86 -16.14 -5.75 -0.02
CA VAL A 86 -14.91 -6.42 -0.45
C VAL A 86 -13.95 -5.41 -1.06
N HIS A 87 -12.71 -5.48 -0.61
CA HIS A 87 -11.59 -4.78 -1.24
C HIS A 87 -10.72 -5.80 -1.99
N VAL A 88 -10.46 -5.53 -3.26
CA VAL A 88 -9.59 -6.35 -4.12
C VAL A 88 -8.36 -5.54 -4.49
N ASP A 89 -7.17 -6.10 -4.27
CA ASP A 89 -5.87 -5.51 -4.61
C ASP A 89 -5.05 -6.53 -5.40
N MET A 90 -4.61 -6.18 -6.61
CA MET A 90 -3.86 -7.11 -7.46
C MET A 90 -2.39 -7.24 -7.04
N ASP A 91 -2.00 -8.48 -6.74
CA ASP A 91 -0.66 -8.83 -6.31
C ASP A 91 0.47 -8.33 -7.23
N ALA A 92 1.27 -7.40 -6.71
CA ALA A 92 2.43 -6.83 -7.41
C ALA A 92 2.13 -6.41 -8.86
N PHE A 93 0.95 -5.79 -9.07
CA PHE A 93 0.27 -5.68 -10.36
C PHE A 93 1.16 -5.44 -11.59
N PHE A 94 1.92 -4.34 -11.65
CA PHE A 94 2.74 -4.06 -12.85
C PHE A 94 3.81 -5.14 -13.08
N ALA A 95 4.46 -5.63 -12.03
CA ALA A 95 5.43 -6.71 -12.16
C ALA A 95 4.75 -8.02 -12.58
N ALA A 96 3.56 -8.31 -12.06
CA ALA A 96 2.78 -9.48 -12.45
C ALA A 96 2.37 -9.45 -13.94
N VAL A 97 1.99 -8.28 -14.47
CA VAL A 97 1.71 -8.11 -15.90
C VAL A 97 2.95 -8.37 -16.75
N GLU A 98 4.11 -7.82 -16.38
CA GLU A 98 5.35 -8.08 -17.14
C GLU A 98 5.79 -9.55 -17.03
N MET A 99 5.64 -10.21 -15.86
CA MET A 99 5.94 -11.64 -15.68
C MET A 99 4.97 -12.57 -16.43
N ARG A 100 3.74 -12.12 -16.67
CA ARG A 100 2.76 -12.84 -17.51
C ARG A 100 3.23 -12.81 -18.96
N ASP A 101 3.61 -11.63 -19.44
CA ASP A 101 3.98 -11.39 -20.85
C ASP A 101 5.39 -11.90 -21.19
N ASP A 102 6.33 -11.88 -20.24
CA ASP A 102 7.67 -12.47 -20.33
C ASP A 102 7.88 -13.47 -19.17
N PRO A 103 7.61 -14.78 -19.39
CA PRO A 103 7.77 -15.79 -18.36
C PRO A 103 9.19 -15.93 -17.79
N SER A 104 10.22 -15.45 -18.50
CA SER A 104 11.61 -15.50 -17.99
C SER A 104 11.83 -14.63 -16.74
N LEU A 105 10.89 -13.72 -16.45
CA LEU A 105 10.94 -12.81 -15.30
C LEU A 105 10.39 -13.40 -14.00
N ARG A 106 9.71 -14.55 -14.04
CA ARG A 106 8.96 -15.09 -12.89
C ARG A 106 9.84 -15.51 -11.73
N ASP A 107 10.97 -16.14 -12.04
CA ASP A 107 11.86 -16.78 -11.05
C ASP A 107 13.09 -15.93 -10.72
N ILE A 108 13.18 -14.71 -11.26
CA ILE A 108 14.30 -13.79 -11.01
C ILE A 108 13.83 -12.53 -10.28
N PRO A 109 14.70 -11.85 -9.51
CA PRO A 109 14.36 -10.57 -8.91
C PRO A 109 14.15 -9.53 -10.00
N MET A 110 12.95 -8.93 -10.05
CA MET A 110 12.62 -7.90 -11.03
C MET A 110 11.81 -6.75 -10.40
N ALA A 111 11.97 -5.55 -10.97
CA ALA A 111 11.18 -4.38 -10.63
C ALA A 111 10.71 -3.61 -11.87
N VAL A 112 9.58 -2.92 -11.77
CA VAL A 112 9.08 -2.03 -12.83
C VAL A 112 9.43 -0.60 -12.46
N GLY A 113 10.01 0.14 -13.39
CA GLY A 113 10.38 1.55 -13.21
C GLY A 113 11.61 1.93 -14.02
N SER A 114 12.49 2.73 -13.42
CA SER A 114 13.78 3.13 -13.98
C SER A 114 14.86 3.14 -12.91
N ASP A 115 16.10 3.44 -13.30
CA ASP A 115 17.18 3.68 -12.33
C ASP A 115 16.87 4.84 -11.38
N SER A 116 16.06 5.80 -11.80
CA SER A 116 15.66 6.93 -10.95
C SER A 116 14.61 6.55 -9.91
N MET A 117 13.61 5.73 -10.27
CA MET A 117 12.52 5.38 -9.37
C MET A 117 11.81 4.09 -9.78
N LEU A 118 11.55 3.22 -8.80
CA LEU A 118 10.76 2.00 -8.97
C LEU A 118 9.29 2.24 -8.62
N SER A 119 8.40 1.81 -9.50
CA SER A 119 6.94 1.78 -9.27
C SER A 119 6.54 0.60 -8.40
N THR A 120 7.09 -0.59 -8.67
CA THR A 120 6.84 -1.80 -7.88
C THR A 120 7.92 -2.86 -8.12
N SER A 121 7.91 -3.94 -7.34
CA SER A 121 8.80 -5.08 -7.45
C SER A 121 8.05 -6.39 -7.27
N ASN A 122 8.53 -7.46 -7.91
CA ASN A 122 7.99 -8.80 -7.68
C ASN A 122 8.39 -9.31 -6.28
N TYR A 123 7.69 -10.34 -5.80
CA TYR A 123 7.94 -10.91 -4.48
C TYR A 123 9.35 -11.47 -4.31
N VAL A 124 10.00 -11.93 -5.39
CA VAL A 124 11.40 -12.41 -5.37
C VAL A 124 12.34 -11.25 -5.00
N ALA A 125 12.19 -10.09 -5.64
CA ALA A 125 13.00 -8.91 -5.37
C ALA A 125 12.73 -8.30 -3.97
N ARG A 126 11.49 -8.40 -3.45
CA ARG A 126 11.14 -7.90 -2.11
C ARG A 126 11.93 -8.56 -0.99
N ARG A 127 12.36 -9.82 -1.17
CA ARG A 127 13.23 -10.54 -0.21
C ARG A 127 14.60 -9.88 -0.04
N TYR A 128 15.04 -9.09 -1.02
CA TYR A 128 16.28 -8.31 -0.96
C TYR A 128 16.06 -6.87 -0.46
N GLY A 129 14.84 -6.52 -0.02
CA GLY A 129 14.50 -5.16 0.37
C GLY A 129 14.06 -4.25 -0.78
N VAL A 130 14.08 -4.73 -2.03
CA VAL A 130 13.68 -3.93 -3.20
C VAL A 130 12.17 -3.71 -3.19
N ARG A 131 11.74 -2.44 -3.17
CA ARG A 131 10.32 -2.06 -3.03
C ARG A 131 9.94 -0.85 -3.89
N ALA A 132 8.64 -0.60 -3.97
CA ALA A 132 8.09 0.61 -4.58
C ALA A 132 8.63 1.89 -3.91
N ALA A 133 8.71 2.98 -4.67
CA ALA A 133 9.25 4.28 -4.25
C ALA A 133 10.73 4.26 -3.81
N MET A 134 11.46 3.19 -4.14
CA MET A 134 12.91 3.12 -4.00
C MET A 134 13.57 3.54 -5.32
N PRO A 135 14.66 4.33 -5.29
CA PRO A 135 15.46 4.57 -6.49
C PRO A 135 16.04 3.27 -7.05
N GLY A 136 15.94 3.05 -8.36
CA GLY A 136 16.42 1.83 -9.00
C GLY A 136 17.92 1.60 -8.86
N PHE A 137 18.72 2.67 -8.83
CA PHE A 137 20.16 2.57 -8.60
C PHE A 137 20.51 2.03 -7.20
N ILE A 138 19.72 2.37 -6.17
CA ILE A 138 19.86 1.79 -4.82
C ILE A 138 19.40 0.34 -4.81
N ALA A 139 18.28 0.05 -5.48
CA ALA A 139 17.75 -1.31 -5.59
C ALA A 139 18.75 -2.29 -6.22
N LYS A 140 19.51 -1.85 -7.23
CA LYS A 140 20.60 -2.63 -7.85
C LYS A 140 21.78 -2.89 -6.90
N LYS A 141 22.01 -2.04 -5.89
CA LYS A 141 23.02 -2.29 -4.84
C LYS A 141 22.54 -3.36 -3.86
N LEU A 142 21.26 -3.34 -3.50
CA LEU A 142 20.64 -4.38 -2.66
C LEU A 142 20.57 -5.73 -3.38
N CYS A 143 20.32 -5.71 -4.68
CA CYS A 143 20.20 -6.91 -5.51
C CYS A 143 20.91 -6.70 -6.86
N PRO A 144 22.20 -7.08 -6.98
CA PRO A 144 22.95 -6.90 -8.23
C PRO A 144 22.36 -7.66 -9.43
N ALA A 145 21.61 -8.73 -9.17
CA ALA A 145 20.90 -9.51 -10.19
C ALA A 145 19.54 -8.91 -10.60
N LEU A 146 19.14 -7.76 -10.03
CA LEU A 146 17.83 -7.14 -10.27
C LEU A 146 17.65 -6.71 -11.73
N LYS A 147 16.60 -7.24 -12.37
CA LYS A 147 16.15 -6.76 -13.68
C LYS A 147 15.12 -5.64 -13.53
N ILE A 148 15.45 -4.44 -14.01
CA ILE A 148 14.50 -3.32 -14.06
C ILE A 148 13.83 -3.29 -15.44
N VAL A 149 12.50 -3.34 -15.46
CA VAL A 149 11.67 -3.29 -16.66
C VAL A 149 11.02 -1.91 -16.77
N ILE A 150 11.11 -1.29 -17.95
CA ILE A 150 10.49 0.01 -18.23
C ILE A 150 8.97 -0.15 -18.25
N PRO A 151 8.19 0.72 -17.56
CA PRO A 151 6.76 0.56 -17.46
C PRO A 151 6.02 0.69 -18.80
N SER A 152 5.08 -0.20 -19.06
CA SER A 152 4.15 -0.10 -20.19
C SER A 152 2.71 0.13 -19.73
N PHE A 153 2.35 1.40 -19.50
CA PHE A 153 1.03 1.77 -18.96
C PHE A 153 -0.16 1.34 -19.84
N GLY A 154 0.04 1.19 -21.15
CA GLY A 154 -0.98 0.65 -22.05
C GLY A 154 -1.36 -0.80 -21.68
N LYS A 155 -0.37 -1.64 -21.38
CA LYS A 155 -0.60 -3.03 -20.93
C LYS A 155 -1.33 -3.06 -19.59
N TYR A 156 -0.92 -2.23 -18.64
CA TYR A 156 -1.50 -2.20 -17.29
C TYR A 156 -2.97 -1.76 -17.34
N ARG A 157 -3.29 -0.72 -18.13
CA ARG A 157 -4.68 -0.30 -18.35
C ARG A 157 -5.50 -1.41 -19.00
N LYS A 158 -4.95 -2.13 -19.98
CA LYS A 158 -5.64 -3.25 -20.63
C LYS A 158 -5.93 -4.38 -19.63
N ALA A 159 -4.95 -4.80 -18.84
CA ALA A 159 -5.14 -5.83 -17.81
C ALA A 159 -6.17 -5.39 -16.76
N SER A 160 -6.10 -4.14 -16.29
CA SER A 160 -7.10 -3.57 -15.38
C SER A 160 -8.52 -3.62 -15.99
N LEU A 161 -8.68 -3.25 -17.26
CA LEU A 161 -9.96 -3.33 -17.95
C LEU A 161 -10.50 -4.76 -18.09
N GLU A 162 -9.62 -5.76 -18.23
CA GLU A 162 -10.01 -7.18 -18.25
C GLU A 162 -10.57 -7.61 -16.89
N VAL A 163 -9.91 -7.27 -15.79
CA VAL A 163 -10.38 -7.57 -14.43
C VAL A 163 -11.67 -6.82 -14.09
N ARG A 164 -11.78 -5.54 -14.49
CA ARG A 164 -12.99 -4.73 -14.29
C ARG A 164 -14.24 -5.32 -14.95
N LYS A 165 -14.10 -6.08 -16.04
CA LYS A 165 -15.25 -6.78 -16.65
C LYS A 165 -15.80 -7.84 -15.71
N ILE A 166 -14.92 -8.60 -15.07
CA ILE A 166 -15.28 -9.60 -14.06
C ILE A 166 -15.93 -8.92 -12.87
N PHE A 167 -15.32 -7.85 -12.32
CA PHE A 167 -15.88 -7.14 -11.17
C PHE A 167 -17.33 -6.68 -11.40
N ARG A 168 -17.64 -6.18 -12.61
CA ARG A 168 -18.99 -5.74 -12.98
C ARG A 168 -20.06 -6.84 -12.91
N GLU A 169 -19.67 -8.11 -13.01
CA GLU A 169 -20.60 -9.25 -12.87
C GLU A 169 -21.05 -9.46 -11.41
N TYR A 170 -20.25 -9.00 -10.45
CA TYR A 170 -20.53 -9.14 -9.01
C TYR A 170 -21.13 -7.87 -8.42
N ASP A 171 -20.64 -6.71 -8.83
CA ASP A 171 -21.13 -5.40 -8.42
C ASP A 171 -21.08 -4.45 -9.63
N PRO A 172 -22.21 -4.02 -10.20
CA PRO A 172 -22.21 -3.09 -11.33
C PRO A 172 -21.80 -1.65 -10.96
N TYR A 173 -21.79 -1.30 -9.67
CA TYR A 173 -21.52 0.03 -9.14
C TYR A 173 -20.16 0.12 -8.41
N PHE A 174 -19.32 -0.90 -8.53
CA PHE A 174 -18.00 -0.93 -7.91
C PHE A 174 -17.17 0.33 -8.19
N SER A 175 -16.32 0.69 -7.24
CA SER A 175 -15.40 1.82 -7.36
C SER A 175 -13.96 1.34 -7.54
N MET A 176 -13.23 1.99 -8.44
CA MET A 176 -11.78 1.76 -8.59
C MET A 176 -11.01 2.79 -7.76
N GLY A 177 -10.11 2.32 -6.88
CA GLY A 177 -9.15 3.18 -6.18
C GLY A 177 -7.92 3.51 -7.04
N SER A 178 -7.49 2.56 -7.86
CA SER A 178 -6.33 2.67 -8.75
C SER A 178 -6.54 1.83 -10.02
N LEU A 179 -5.46 1.41 -10.70
CA LEU A 179 -5.57 0.40 -11.77
C LEU A 179 -5.74 -1.02 -11.19
N ASP A 180 -5.29 -1.24 -9.96
CA ASP A 180 -5.22 -2.53 -9.28
C ASP A 180 -6.10 -2.70 -8.05
N GLU A 181 -6.67 -1.61 -7.53
CA GLU A 181 -7.50 -1.63 -6.34
C GLU A 181 -8.96 -1.34 -6.67
N ALA A 182 -9.88 -2.17 -6.15
CA ALA A 182 -11.31 -2.01 -6.29
C ALA A 182 -12.06 -2.22 -4.97
N TYR A 183 -13.10 -1.43 -4.77
CA TYR A 183 -14.05 -1.54 -3.67
C TYR A 183 -15.39 -1.98 -4.23
N MET A 184 -15.94 -3.06 -3.68
CA MET A 184 -17.13 -3.72 -4.19
C MET A 184 -18.10 -3.99 -3.04
N ASP A 185 -19.39 -3.89 -3.31
CA ASP A 185 -20.44 -4.32 -2.40
C ASP A 185 -21.11 -5.59 -2.96
N LEU A 186 -20.80 -6.73 -2.33
CA LEU A 186 -21.28 -8.04 -2.77
C LEU A 186 -22.62 -8.44 -2.14
N THR A 187 -23.26 -7.55 -1.39
CA THR A 187 -24.46 -7.89 -0.60
C THR A 187 -25.56 -8.49 -1.48
N ASP A 188 -25.91 -7.81 -2.57
CA ASP A 188 -27.00 -8.24 -3.46
C ASP A 188 -26.61 -9.52 -4.23
N CYS A 189 -25.34 -9.61 -4.64
CA CYS A 189 -24.79 -10.79 -5.31
C CYS A 189 -24.89 -12.04 -4.44
N LEU A 190 -24.50 -11.94 -3.17
CA LEU A 190 -24.53 -13.04 -2.21
C LEU A 190 -25.95 -13.43 -1.83
N GLN A 191 -26.84 -12.46 -1.57
CA GLN A 191 -28.26 -12.73 -1.29
C GLN A 191 -28.91 -13.53 -2.42
N LYS A 192 -28.67 -13.13 -3.68
CA LYS A 192 -29.18 -13.85 -4.84
C LYS A 192 -28.63 -15.28 -4.93
N ARG A 193 -27.32 -15.46 -4.74
CA ARG A 193 -26.69 -16.80 -4.78
C ARG A 193 -27.22 -17.74 -3.70
N LEU A 194 -27.45 -17.22 -2.50
CA LEU A 194 -28.04 -17.98 -1.39
C LEU A 194 -29.49 -18.40 -1.68
N GLN A 195 -30.29 -17.53 -2.29
CA GLN A 195 -31.67 -17.83 -2.69
C GLN A 195 -31.75 -18.86 -3.82
N ASP A 196 -30.83 -18.79 -4.79
CA ASP A 196 -30.80 -19.68 -5.96
C ASP A 196 -30.30 -21.11 -5.61
N GLY A 197 -29.92 -21.38 -4.35
CA GLY A 197 -29.38 -22.68 -3.91
C GLY A 197 -28.03 -23.03 -4.53
N LYS A 198 -27.38 -22.08 -5.21
CA LYS A 198 -26.09 -22.25 -5.90
C LYS A 198 -24.94 -22.02 -4.92
N MET A 199 -24.82 -22.93 -3.96
CA MET A 199 -23.63 -23.09 -3.11
C MET A 199 -22.81 -24.27 -3.64
N GLU A 200 -22.36 -24.19 -4.90
CA GLU A 200 -21.34 -25.12 -5.39
C GLU A 200 -20.01 -24.37 -5.49
N TYR A 201 -19.01 -24.91 -4.78
CA TYR A 201 -17.63 -24.44 -4.74
C TYR A 201 -16.83 -24.96 -5.94
#